data_AF-A0A9W5WV68-F1
#
_entry.id   AF-A0A9W5WV68-F1
#
_cell.length_a   1.000
_cell.length_b   1.000
_cell.length_c   1.000
_cell.angle_alpha   90.00
_cell.angle_beta   90.00
_cell.angle_gamma   90.00
#
_symmetry.space_group_name_H-M   'P 1'
#
loop_
_entity.id
_entity.type
_entity.pdbx_description
1 polymer ?
#
loop_
_entity_poly.entity_id
_entity_poly.type
_entity_poly.pdbx_seq_one_letter_code
_entity_poly.pdbx_strand_id
1 'polypeptide(L)'
;MGQAASVAKPRRVPRKLGDKLNIYDLPKEHVKVLTPPSEPSTRISVCRCWRSAKFPICDNSHQILQAQGIKVGKSIYLFIV
;
A
#
# COMPACT_ATOMS: atom_id res chain seq x y z
N MET A 1 -18.64 2.08 9.74
CA MET A 1 -18.58 2.42 8.30
C MET A 1 -17.56 3.53 8.13
N GLY A 2 -16.46 3.29 7.42
CA GLY A 2 -15.39 4.28 7.29
C GLY A 2 -14.31 3.75 6.37
N GLN A 3 -14.62 3.61 5.08
CA GLN A 3 -13.58 3.36 4.09
C GLN A 3 -12.68 4.59 4.10
N ALA A 4 -11.40 4.42 4.50
CA ALA A 4 -10.42 5.48 4.36
C ALA A 4 -10.43 5.92 2.90
N ALA A 5 -10.98 7.11 2.65
CA ALA A 5 -11.11 7.67 1.32
C ALA A 5 -9.75 7.57 0.63
N SER A 6 -9.73 7.06 -0.60
CA SER A 6 -8.51 7.06 -1.41
C SER A 6 -8.11 8.52 -1.65
N VAL A 7 -7.26 9.06 -0.79
CA VAL A 7 -6.77 10.43 -0.92
C VAL A 7 -6.01 10.52 -2.23
N ALA A 8 -6.40 11.47 -3.10
CA ALA A 8 -5.69 11.78 -4.33
C ALA A 8 -4.27 12.26 -3.98
N LYS A 9 -3.32 11.32 -3.99
CA LYS A 9 -1.92 11.56 -3.62
C LYS A 9 -1.06 11.52 -4.88
N PRO A 10 -0.01 12.36 -4.97
CA PRO A 10 0.97 12.25 -6.04
C PRO A 10 1.54 10.84 -6.03
N ARG A 11 1.24 10.08 -7.08
CA ARG A 11 1.85 8.78 -7.32
C ARG A 11 3.33 9.07 -7.51
N ARG A 12 4.22 8.42 -6.73
CA ARG A 12 5.68 8.42 -6.95
C ARG A 12 6.49 9.59 -6.37
N VAL A 13 6.29 9.93 -5.09
CA VAL A 13 7.17 10.89 -4.40
C VAL A 13 8.44 10.19 -3.86
N PRO A 14 9.66 10.63 -4.25
CA PRO A 14 10.92 10.14 -3.68
C PRO A 14 10.99 10.39 -2.16
N ARG A 15 11.66 9.51 -1.39
CA ARG A 15 11.96 9.77 0.03
C ARG A 15 13.21 10.65 0.15
N LYS A 16 13.16 11.60 1.08
CA LYS A 16 14.33 12.34 1.56
C LYS A 16 14.86 11.68 2.84
N LEU A 17 16.15 11.88 3.11
CA LEU A 17 16.77 11.40 4.35
C LEU A 17 16.11 12.13 5.54
N GLY A 18 15.59 11.37 6.51
CA GLY A 18 14.89 11.92 7.67
C GLY A 18 13.36 12.00 7.58
N ASP A 19 12.76 11.66 6.43
CA ASP A 19 11.30 11.61 6.32
C ASP A 19 10.71 10.48 7.19
N LYS A 20 9.57 10.75 7.84
CA LYS A 20 8.79 9.72 8.56
C LYS A 20 8.36 8.61 7.60
N LEU A 21 8.16 7.38 8.06
CA LEU A 21 7.66 6.28 7.20
C LEU A 21 6.28 6.60 6.62
N ASN A 22 5.39 7.12 7.47
CA ASN A 22 4.06 7.59 7.15
C ASN A 22 4.06 9.12 6.95
N ILE A 23 4.57 9.57 5.82
CA ILE A 23 4.65 11.00 5.47
C ILE A 23 3.26 11.59 5.19
N TYR A 24 2.24 10.73 5.06
CA TYR A 24 0.87 11.15 4.76
C TYR A 24 -0.04 11.11 5.99
N ASP A 25 0.52 10.93 7.19
CA ASP A 25 -0.21 10.79 8.47
C ASP A 25 -1.48 9.93 8.35
N LEU A 26 -1.36 8.84 7.57
CA LEU A 26 -2.41 7.85 7.43
C LEU A 26 -2.76 7.24 8.79
N PRO A 27 -4.01 6.79 9.00
CA PRO A 27 -4.38 6.10 10.24
C PRO A 27 -3.47 4.90 10.47
N LYS A 28 -3.18 4.59 11.74
CA LYS A 28 -2.31 3.47 12.08
C LYS A 28 -2.89 2.13 11.61
N GLU A 29 -4.22 2.03 11.63
CA GLU A 29 -4.97 0.83 11.24
C GLU A 29 -5.69 1.07 9.91
N HIS A 30 -5.49 0.16 8.95
CA HIS A 30 -6.21 0.16 7.68
C HIS A 30 -6.88 -1.18 7.48
N VAL A 31 -8.19 -1.21 7.73
CA VAL A 31 -9.02 -2.39 7.52
C VAL A 31 -9.73 -2.22 6.19
N LYS A 32 -9.53 -3.17 5.27
CA LYS A 32 -10.33 -3.30 4.06
C LYS A 32 -11.02 -4.65 4.09
N VAL A 33 -12.34 -4.64 4.29
CA VAL A 33 -13.15 -5.85 4.20
C VAL A 33 -13.22 -6.24 2.73
N LEU A 34 -12.71 -7.42 2.41
CA LEU A 34 -12.76 -7.99 1.09
C LEU A 34 -13.90 -9.00 1.09
N THR A 35 -14.98 -8.69 0.37
CA THR A 35 -16.05 -9.66 0.17
C THR A 35 -15.53 -10.75 -0.77
N PRO A 36 -15.54 -12.03 -0.38
CA PRO A 36 -15.10 -13.10 -1.26
C PRO A 36 -16.04 -13.14 -2.48
N PRO A 37 -15.52 -13.09 -3.72
CA PRO A 37 -16.31 -13.43 -4.90
C PRO A 37 -16.58 -14.94 -4.91
N SER A 38 -17.63 -15.35 -5.63
CA SER A 38 -18.03 -16.76 -5.83
C SER A 38 -17.02 -17.63 -6.59
N GLU A 39 -15.86 -17.07 -6.97
CA GLU A 39 -14.86 -17.64 -7.89
C GLU A 39 -13.42 -17.42 -7.39
N PRO A 40 -12.43 -18.17 -7.90
CA PRO A 40 -11.28 -18.61 -7.09
C PRO A 40 -10.21 -17.54 -6.87
N SER A 41 -9.63 -17.56 -5.67
CA SER A 41 -8.34 -16.98 -5.25
C SER A 41 -7.97 -15.62 -5.87
N THR A 42 -8.49 -14.53 -5.32
CA THR A 42 -8.03 -13.19 -5.69
C THR A 42 -6.65 -12.92 -5.08
N ARG A 43 -5.63 -12.67 -5.92
CA ARG A 43 -4.29 -12.26 -5.47
C ARG A 43 -4.30 -10.80 -5.07
N ILE A 44 -3.97 -10.52 -3.80
CA ILE A 44 -3.96 -9.15 -3.28
C ILE A 44 -2.54 -8.79 -2.85
N SER A 45 -2.03 -7.71 -3.43
CA SER A 45 -0.73 -7.16 -3.03
C SER A 45 -0.94 -6.11 -1.96
N VAL A 46 -0.33 -6.30 -0.80
CA VAL A 46 -0.40 -5.38 0.34
C VAL A 46 0.83 -4.47 0.35
N CYS A 47 0.61 -3.19 0.59
CA CYS A 47 1.65 -2.18 0.66
C CYS A 47 2.39 -2.26 2.01
N ARG A 48 3.72 -2.45 1.96
CA ARG A 48 4.60 -2.31 3.14
C ARG A 48 5.46 -1.04 3.11
N CYS A 49 5.45 -0.32 1.99
CA CYS A 49 6.30 0.85 1.82
C CYS A 49 5.67 2.15 2.33
N TRP A 50 4.42 2.13 2.80
CA TRP A 50 3.68 3.31 3.28
C TRP A 50 3.56 4.45 2.26
N ARG A 51 3.77 4.15 0.98
CA ARG A 51 3.68 5.11 -0.13
C ARG A 51 2.57 4.86 -1.12
N SER A 52 1.71 3.87 -0.87
CA SER A 52 0.57 3.66 -1.75
C SER A 52 -0.49 4.74 -1.59
N ALA A 53 -1.00 5.22 -2.73
CA ALA A 53 -2.22 6.03 -2.74
C ALA A 53 -3.48 5.23 -2.36
N LYS A 54 -3.44 3.90 -2.52
CA LYS A 54 -4.56 2.97 -2.23
C LYS A 54 -4.29 2.10 -1.01
N PHE A 55 -3.62 2.64 0.01
CA PHE A 55 -3.31 1.89 1.23
C PHE A 55 -4.60 1.26 1.81
N PRO A 56 -4.62 -0.04 2.17
CA PRO A 56 -3.50 -0.98 2.39
C PRO A 56 -3.01 -1.74 1.14
N ILE A 57 -3.56 -1.48 -0.04
CA ILE A 57 -3.20 -2.17 -1.29
C ILE A 57 -1.94 -1.57 -1.88
N CYS A 58 -1.11 -2.38 -2.53
CA CYS A 58 0.08 -1.93 -3.25
C CYS A 58 -0.27 -1.43 -4.67
N ASP A 59 0.23 -0.25 -5.02
CA ASP A 59 0.04 0.45 -6.31
C ASP A 59 1.34 0.62 -7.12
N ASN A 60 2.36 -0.17 -6.78
CA ASN A 60 3.72 -0.16 -7.32
C ASN A 60 4.58 1.05 -6.91
N SER A 61 4.14 1.88 -5.97
CA SER A 61 4.93 3.04 -5.51
C SER A 61 6.28 2.67 -4.85
N HIS A 62 6.49 1.41 -4.44
CA HIS A 62 7.80 0.94 -3.93
C HIS A 62 8.90 0.90 -5.00
N GLN A 63 8.58 0.88 -6.29
CA GLN A 63 9.60 0.85 -7.36
C GLN A 63 10.48 2.11 -7.35
N ILE A 64 9.90 3.26 -6.98
CA ILE A 64 10.67 4.51 -6.85
C ILE A 64 11.63 4.43 -5.68
N LEU A 65 11.20 3.84 -4.56
CA LEU A 65 12.06 3.64 -3.41
C LEU A 65 13.21 2.68 -3.73
N GLN A 66 12.95 1.63 -4.52
CA GLN A 66 14.00 0.73 -5.02
C GLN A 66 15.00 1.45 -5.93
N ALA A 67 14.52 2.33 -6.81
CA ALA A 67 15.39 3.15 -7.66
C ALA A 67 16.27 4.11 -6.83
N GLN A 68 15.83 4.50 -5.63
CA GLN A 68 16.63 5.27 -4.66
C GLN A 68 17.59 4.40 -3.82
N GLY A 69 17.66 3.08 -4.05
CA GLY A 69 18.48 2.16 -3.25
C GLY A 69 17.82 1.69 -1.95
N ILE A 70 16.54 2.04 -1.69
CA ILE A 70 15.81 1.59 -0.52
C ILE A 70 15.25 0.20 -0.80
N LYS A 71 15.76 -0.81 -0.09
CA LYS A 71 15.29 -2.20 -0.18
C LYS A 71 13.91 -2.36 0.47
N VAL A 72 12.85 -2.11 -0.30
CA VAL A 72 11.46 -2.38 0.10
C VAL A 72 10.78 -3.30 -0.92
N GLY A 73 10.07 -4.32 -0.44
CA GLY A 73 9.41 -5.32 -1.28
C GLY A 73 7.88 -5.22 -1.21
N LYS A 74 7.22 -5.70 -2.27
CA LYS A 74 5.79 -6.05 -2.21
C LYS A 74 5.59 -7.11 -1.11
N SER A 75 4.50 -7.03 -0.35
CA SER A 75 3.99 -8.23 0.32
C SER A 75 2.87 -8.77 -0.54
N ILE A 76 3.04 -9.97 -1.07
CA ILE A 76 1.97 -10.68 -1.74
C ILE A 76 1.34 -11.54 -0.64
N TYR A 77 0.07 -11.29 -0.33
CA TYR A 77 -0.72 -12.22 0.46
C TYR A 77 -1.66 -12.93 -0.51
N LEU A 78 -1.48 -14.23 -0.67
CA LEU A 78 -2.38 -15.12 -1.39
C LEU A 78 -3.18 -15.86 -0.34
N PHE A 79 -4.31 -15.32 0.14
CA PHE A 79 -5.29 -16.11 0.90
C PHE A 79 -6.61 -15.37 0.96
N ILE A 80 -7.60 -15.86 0.19
CA ILE A 80 -8.96 -16.10 0.66
C ILE A 80 -9.41 -17.38 -0.07
N VAL A 81 -9.41 -18.49 0.66
CA VAL A 81 -10.25 -19.67 0.41
C VAL A 81 -11.23 -19.72 1.57
#